data_AF-A0A662YI15-F1
#
_entry.id   AF-A0A662YI15-F1
#
_cell.length_a   1.000
_cell.length_b   1.000
_cell.length_c   1.000
_cell.angle_alpha   90.00
_cell.angle_beta   90.00
_cell.angle_gamma   90.00
#
_symmetry.space_group_name_H-M   'P 1'
#
loop_
_entity.id
_entity.type
_entity.pdbx_description
1 polymer ?
#
loop_
_entity_poly.entity_id
_entity_poly.type
_entity_poly.pdbx_seq_one_letter_code
_entity_poly.pdbx_strand_id
1 'polypeptide(L)'
;KILGFMQTVKQEKMAIVKKIKGLQQTKVQLSKQMRLRKQSYAQNKSKLQLGVQAFQEQSAQSPRDKQQLMETIESHKSLLISDRDELVRLKEELKVCEERLVEEEAEVAAKSALLEEDDKLRKAIQDDEREKMKQERAAYLQTALDEERQRFQQEAEDDKQRLKLALDATVDKEKKLAEEVENQRAKALEFQQQLHQMQLEHAEWKRETKHKLTRMVAALKQEFMQEQQELQDKYDYAVCLLRNARDDLGALGSRNDELEKRLHDMIVWDKTW
;
A
#
# COMPACT_ATOMS: atom_id res chain seq x y z
N LYS A 1 -27.60 -9.81 39.00
CA LYS A 1 -28.04 -9.43 40.37
C LYS A 1 -28.75 -8.07 40.38
N ILE A 2 -28.15 -6.99 39.86
CA ILE A 2 -28.76 -5.62 39.82
C ILE A 2 -30.03 -5.55 38.96
N LEU A 3 -30.03 -6.14 37.75
CA LEU A 3 -31.23 -6.21 36.89
C LEU A 3 -32.44 -6.84 37.59
N GLY A 4 -32.23 -7.92 38.35
CA GLY A 4 -33.28 -8.58 39.12
C GLY A 4 -33.82 -7.69 40.23
N PHE A 5 -32.94 -6.99 40.96
CA PHE A 5 -33.34 -6.02 41.97
C PHE A 5 -34.20 -4.89 41.39
N MET A 6 -33.79 -4.31 40.26
CA MET A 6 -34.55 -3.24 39.61
C MET A 6 -35.93 -3.69 39.12
N GLN A 7 -36.05 -4.94 38.70
CA GLN A 7 -37.33 -5.53 38.34
C GLN A 7 -38.24 -5.71 39.56
N THR A 8 -37.69 -6.11 40.71
CA THR A 8 -38.40 -6.13 41.98
C THR A 8 -38.87 -4.74 42.39
N VAL A 9 -38.01 -3.72 42.31
CA VAL A 9 -38.39 -2.31 42.61
C VAL A 9 -39.54 -1.83 41.71
N LYS A 10 -39.52 -2.18 40.41
CA LYS A 10 -40.62 -1.87 39.48
C LYS A 10 -41.93 -2.55 39.91
N GLN A 11 -41.87 -3.82 40.32
CA GLN A 11 -43.04 -4.56 40.79
C GLN A 11 -43.59 -3.99 42.11
N GLU A 12 -42.72 -3.66 43.06
CA GLU A 12 -43.09 -3.03 44.33
C GLU A 12 -43.73 -1.66 44.11
N LYS A 13 -43.13 -0.80 43.26
CA LYS A 13 -43.73 0.48 42.85
C LYS A 13 -45.15 0.28 42.30
N MET A 14 -45.35 -0.72 41.45
CA MET A 14 -46.68 -1.02 40.90
C MET A 14 -47.67 -1.51 41.95
N ALA A 15 -47.22 -2.31 42.92
CA ALA A 15 -48.05 -2.73 44.04
C ALA A 15 -48.48 -1.52 44.90
N ILE A 16 -47.57 -0.60 45.19
CA ILE A 16 -47.86 0.61 45.96
C ILE A 16 -48.84 1.53 45.22
N VAL A 17 -48.66 1.74 43.91
CA VAL A 17 -49.61 2.53 43.10
C VAL A 17 -51.02 1.94 43.17
N LYS A 18 -51.16 0.61 43.19
CA LYS A 18 -52.47 -0.03 43.39
C LYS A 18 -53.03 0.25 44.79
N LYS A 19 -52.17 0.20 45.81
CA LYS A 19 -52.55 0.52 47.20
C LYS A 19 -53.01 1.98 47.36
N ILE A 20 -52.30 2.93 46.76
CA ILE A 20 -52.68 4.36 46.71
C ILE A 20 -54.07 4.53 46.08
N LYS A 21 -54.33 3.87 44.94
CA LYS A 21 -55.67 3.93 44.31
C LYS A 21 -56.77 3.41 45.25
N GLY A 22 -56.50 2.34 46.00
CA GLY A 22 -57.42 1.85 47.03
C GLY A 22 -57.65 2.87 48.14
N LEU A 23 -56.58 3.47 48.68
CA LEU A 23 -56.67 4.51 49.72
C LEU A 23 -57.43 5.75 49.24
N GLN A 24 -57.22 6.19 47.99
CA GLN A 24 -57.97 7.29 47.39
C GLN A 24 -59.48 7.00 47.33
N GLN A 25 -59.86 5.77 46.96
CA GLN A 25 -61.27 5.36 46.97
C GLN A 25 -61.84 5.36 48.40
N THR A 26 -61.11 4.82 49.37
CA THR A 26 -61.50 4.84 50.79
C THR A 26 -61.68 6.25 51.31
N LYS A 27 -60.75 7.17 51.01
CA LYS A 27 -60.84 8.60 51.37
C LYS A 27 -62.12 9.24 50.85
N VAL A 28 -62.48 8.97 49.58
CA VAL A 28 -63.72 9.48 48.98
C VAL A 28 -64.96 8.91 49.68
N GLN A 29 -64.95 7.61 49.99
CA GLN A 29 -66.06 6.96 50.71
C GLN A 29 -66.24 7.53 52.13
N LEU A 30 -65.17 7.65 52.91
CA LEU A 30 -65.18 8.24 54.25
C LEU A 30 -65.66 9.70 54.21
N SER A 31 -65.20 10.48 53.23
CA SER A 31 -65.64 11.87 53.04
C SER A 31 -67.15 11.97 52.78
N LYS A 32 -67.69 11.04 51.98
CA LYS A 32 -69.13 10.95 51.69
C LYS A 32 -69.93 10.56 52.95
N GLN A 33 -69.47 9.56 53.71
CA GLN A 33 -70.10 9.16 54.97
C GLN A 33 -70.11 10.30 55.99
N MET A 34 -68.99 11.02 56.12
CA MET A 34 -68.88 12.18 57.01
C MET A 34 -69.87 13.29 56.61
N ARG A 35 -70.05 13.56 55.31
CA ARG A 35 -71.05 14.53 54.84
C ARG A 35 -72.48 14.11 55.20
N LEU A 36 -72.82 12.85 54.99
CA LEU A 36 -74.14 12.31 55.35
C LEU A 36 -74.39 12.38 56.86
N ARG A 37 -73.39 12.03 57.67
CA ARG A 37 -73.49 12.10 59.14
C ARG A 37 -73.61 13.52 59.67
N LYS A 38 -72.91 14.50 59.07
CA LYS A 38 -73.10 15.92 59.40
C LYS A 38 -74.52 16.39 59.11
N GLN A 39 -75.12 15.93 58.01
CA GLN A 39 -76.50 16.24 57.66
C GLN A 39 -77.49 15.62 58.67
N SER A 40 -77.30 14.34 59.02
CA SER A 40 -78.09 13.65 60.06
C SER A 40 -78.01 14.39 61.40
N TYR A 41 -76.79 14.74 61.83
CA TYR A 41 -76.57 15.49 63.07
C TYR A 41 -77.31 16.83 63.08
N ALA A 42 -77.23 17.60 61.99
CA ALA A 42 -77.93 18.88 61.88
C ALA A 42 -79.46 18.72 61.93
N GLN A 43 -80.01 17.71 61.27
CA GLN A 43 -81.44 17.40 61.30
C GLN A 43 -81.90 16.97 62.71
N ASN A 44 -81.17 16.07 63.35
CA ASN A 44 -81.47 15.59 64.71
C ASN A 44 -81.35 16.73 65.73
N LYS A 45 -80.41 17.66 65.54
CA LYS A 45 -80.24 18.85 66.38
C LYS A 45 -81.43 19.78 66.27
N SER A 46 -81.90 20.04 65.05
CA SER A 46 -83.08 20.86 64.79
C SER A 46 -84.34 20.22 65.40
N LYS A 47 -84.55 18.91 65.22
CA LYS A 47 -85.67 18.18 65.82
C LYS A 47 -85.63 18.19 67.35
N LEU A 48 -84.44 18.03 67.95
CA LEU A 48 -84.27 18.12 69.39
C LEU A 48 -84.63 19.52 69.92
N GLN A 49 -84.17 20.58 69.24
CA GLN A 49 -84.50 21.96 69.61
C GLN A 49 -86.01 22.22 69.55
N LEU A 50 -86.68 21.80 68.48
CA LEU A 50 -88.14 21.90 68.36
C LEU A 50 -88.86 21.11 69.45
N GLY A 51 -88.40 19.89 69.75
CA GLY A 51 -88.97 19.06 70.81
C GLY A 51 -88.84 19.69 72.19
N VAL A 52 -87.66 20.22 72.53
CA VAL A 52 -87.41 20.92 73.80
C VAL A 52 -88.24 22.19 73.91
N GLN A 53 -88.36 22.97 72.83
CA GLN A 53 -89.20 24.17 72.80
C GLN A 53 -90.68 23.81 73.01
N ALA A 54 -91.20 22.82 72.29
CA ALA A 54 -92.57 22.34 72.48
C ALA A 54 -92.82 21.85 73.92
N PHE A 55 -91.83 21.24 74.56
CA PHE A 55 -91.92 20.77 75.94
C PHE A 55 -91.99 21.93 76.95
N GLN A 56 -91.31 23.04 76.66
CA GLN A 56 -91.32 24.26 77.48
C GLN A 56 -92.63 25.05 77.33
N GLU A 57 -93.23 25.06 76.15
CA GLU A 57 -94.45 25.82 75.83
C GLU A 57 -95.75 25.14 76.32
N GLN A 58 -95.71 23.85 76.66
CA GLN A 58 -96.88 23.11 77.17
C GLN A 58 -97.18 23.42 78.66
N SER A 59 -98.02 24.43 78.91
CA SER A 59 -98.46 24.82 80.26
C SER A 59 -99.72 24.10 80.80
N ALA A 60 -100.42 23.29 79.99
CA ALA A 60 -101.72 22.71 80.40
C ALA A 60 -102.10 21.36 79.73
N GLN A 61 -101.14 20.49 79.40
CA GLN A 61 -101.43 19.20 78.75
C GLN A 61 -101.34 17.98 79.68
N SER A 62 -101.99 16.89 79.26
CA SER A 62 -102.05 15.62 79.98
C SER A 62 -100.63 15.12 80.32
N PRO A 63 -100.41 14.55 81.53
CA PRO A 63 -99.12 13.97 81.92
C PRO A 63 -98.54 13.00 80.88
N ARG A 64 -99.41 12.31 80.14
CA ARG A 64 -99.04 11.34 79.09
C ARG A 64 -98.39 11.99 77.88
N ASP A 65 -98.89 13.15 77.45
CA ASP A 65 -98.37 13.85 76.26
C ASP A 65 -96.98 14.44 76.56
N LYS A 66 -96.83 14.96 77.78
CA LYS A 66 -95.54 15.46 78.30
C LYS A 66 -94.50 14.34 78.40
N GLN A 67 -94.92 13.13 78.78
CA GLN A 67 -94.05 11.96 78.86
C GLN A 67 -93.61 11.47 77.48
N GLN A 68 -94.51 11.39 76.50
CA GLN A 68 -94.16 11.04 75.11
C GLN A 68 -93.19 12.05 74.47
N LEU A 69 -93.38 13.33 74.76
CA LEU A 69 -92.48 14.37 74.25
C LEU A 69 -91.08 14.26 74.87
N MET A 70 -90.99 13.90 76.16
CA MET A 70 -89.73 13.63 76.84
C MET A 70 -89.00 12.42 76.24
N GLU A 71 -89.70 11.31 75.99
CA GLU A 71 -89.14 10.14 75.31
C GLU A 71 -88.60 10.49 73.91
N THR A 72 -89.31 11.35 73.18
CA THR A 72 -88.88 11.83 71.86
C THR A 72 -87.62 12.70 71.95
N ILE A 73 -87.52 13.57 72.96
CA ILE A 73 -86.32 14.38 73.24
C ILE A 73 -85.13 13.47 73.59
N GLU A 74 -85.33 12.48 74.45
CA GLU A 74 -84.28 11.54 74.84
C GLU A 74 -83.79 10.67 73.67
N SER A 75 -84.71 10.26 72.80
CA SER A 75 -84.39 9.56 71.56
C SER A 75 -83.51 10.41 70.63
N HIS A 76 -83.91 11.66 70.35
CA HIS A 76 -83.11 12.56 69.53
C HIS A 76 -81.76 12.93 70.17
N LYS A 77 -81.70 13.06 71.50
CA LYS A 77 -80.44 13.27 72.24
C LYS A 77 -79.49 12.07 72.06
N SER A 78 -80.01 10.85 72.16
CA SER A 78 -79.25 9.62 71.92
C SER A 78 -78.72 9.56 70.48
N LEU A 79 -79.57 9.89 69.49
CA LEU A 79 -79.15 9.97 68.08
C LEU A 79 -78.06 11.02 67.84
N LEU A 80 -78.13 12.19 68.49
CA LEU A 80 -77.08 13.21 68.39
C LEU A 80 -75.74 12.78 68.99
N ILE A 81 -75.78 12.07 70.12
CA ILE A 81 -74.57 11.51 70.73
C ILE A 81 -73.97 10.47 69.78
N SER A 82 -74.80 9.58 69.24
CA SER A 82 -74.36 8.59 68.25
C SER A 82 -73.76 9.22 66.99
N ASP A 83 -74.43 10.22 66.39
CA ASP A 83 -73.91 10.93 65.23
C ASP A 83 -72.61 11.69 65.54
N ARG A 84 -72.48 12.27 66.75
CA ARG A 84 -71.25 12.95 67.19
C ARG A 84 -70.10 11.96 67.30
N ASP A 85 -70.31 10.84 67.98
CA ASP A 85 -69.26 9.85 68.23
C ASP A 85 -68.82 9.20 66.90
N GLU A 86 -69.77 8.94 66.00
CA GLU A 86 -69.51 8.46 64.65
C GLU A 86 -68.75 9.49 63.79
N LEU A 87 -69.06 10.78 63.91
CA LEU A 87 -68.30 11.84 63.23
C LEU A 87 -66.86 11.93 63.73
N VAL A 88 -66.62 11.71 65.02
CA VAL A 88 -65.26 11.65 65.59
C VAL A 88 -64.52 10.44 65.02
N ARG A 89 -65.15 9.27 64.99
CA ARG A 89 -64.59 8.05 64.40
C ARG A 89 -64.22 8.24 62.93
N LEU A 90 -65.15 8.74 62.12
CA LEU A 90 -64.93 8.98 60.69
C LEU A 90 -63.82 10.02 60.44
N LYS A 91 -63.70 11.02 61.31
CA LYS A 91 -62.62 12.02 61.21
C LYS A 91 -61.26 11.38 61.47
N GLU A 92 -61.15 10.51 62.47
CA GLU A 92 -59.90 9.81 62.76
C GLU A 92 -59.54 8.81 61.65
N GLU A 93 -60.51 8.05 61.14
CA GLU A 93 -60.29 7.15 60.01
C GLU A 93 -59.85 7.89 58.74
N LEU A 94 -60.43 9.06 58.46
CA LEU A 94 -60.04 9.89 57.33
C LEU A 94 -58.61 10.41 57.51
N LYS A 95 -58.24 10.86 58.72
CA LYS A 95 -56.89 11.31 59.04
C LYS A 95 -55.86 10.19 58.85
N VAL A 96 -56.11 8.99 59.39
CA VAL A 96 -55.24 7.82 59.19
C VAL A 96 -55.13 7.44 57.71
N CYS A 97 -56.23 7.55 56.96
CA CYS A 97 -56.22 7.31 55.52
C CYS A 97 -55.36 8.33 54.76
N GLU A 98 -55.38 9.60 55.16
CA GLU A 98 -54.55 10.66 54.58
C GLU A 98 -53.07 10.48 54.91
N GLU A 99 -52.74 10.18 56.17
CA GLU A 99 -51.36 9.89 56.60
C GLU A 99 -50.76 8.73 55.79
N ARG A 100 -51.50 7.61 55.69
CA ARG A 100 -51.07 6.46 54.86
C ARG A 100 -50.91 6.82 53.39
N LEU A 101 -51.77 7.68 52.86
CA LEU A 101 -51.70 8.08 51.45
C LEU A 101 -50.41 8.88 51.18
N VAL A 102 -50.05 9.79 52.09
CA VAL A 102 -48.79 10.55 52.00
C VAL A 102 -47.57 9.64 52.11
N GLU A 103 -47.57 8.67 53.04
CA GLU A 103 -46.47 7.70 53.19
C GLU A 103 -46.26 6.88 51.90
N GLU A 104 -47.34 6.34 51.33
CA GLU A 104 -47.25 5.53 50.10
C GLU A 104 -46.84 6.38 48.87
N GLU A 105 -47.29 7.63 48.79
CA GLU A 105 -46.86 8.58 47.74
C GLU A 105 -45.37 8.91 47.85
N ALA A 106 -44.86 9.11 49.06
CA ALA A 106 -43.43 9.31 49.32
C ALA A 106 -42.60 8.09 48.92
N GLU A 107 -43.06 6.87 49.24
CA GLU A 107 -42.40 5.63 48.84
C GLU A 107 -42.38 5.46 47.31
N VAL A 108 -43.46 5.80 46.60
CA VAL A 108 -43.48 5.81 45.13
C VAL A 108 -42.50 6.81 44.55
N ALA A 109 -42.40 8.00 45.13
CA ALA A 109 -41.44 9.01 44.71
C ALA A 109 -40.00 8.51 44.88
N ALA A 110 -39.68 7.93 46.04
CA ALA A 110 -38.37 7.34 46.32
C ALA A 110 -38.02 6.20 45.35
N LYS A 111 -38.94 5.25 45.15
CA LYS A 111 -38.73 4.16 44.18
C LYS A 111 -38.58 4.72 42.75
N SER A 112 -39.32 5.76 42.38
CA SER A 112 -39.21 6.37 41.04
C SER A 112 -37.86 7.03 40.82
N ALA A 113 -37.36 7.78 41.80
CA ALA A 113 -36.03 8.39 41.74
C ALA A 113 -34.95 7.32 41.56
N LEU A 114 -35.04 6.21 42.30
CA LEU A 114 -34.08 5.10 42.18
C LEU A 114 -34.10 4.44 40.79
N LEU A 115 -35.29 4.28 40.18
CA LEU A 115 -35.39 3.78 38.80
C LEU A 115 -34.75 4.74 37.78
N GLU A 116 -34.95 6.05 37.95
CA GLU A 116 -34.37 7.06 37.06
C GLU A 116 -32.85 7.15 37.17
N GLU A 117 -32.30 7.03 38.38
CA GLU A 117 -30.85 6.98 38.59
C GLU A 117 -30.22 5.73 37.97
N ASP A 118 -30.83 4.55 38.11
CA ASP A 118 -30.36 3.33 37.44
C ASP A 118 -30.38 3.47 35.91
N ASP A 119 -31.43 4.07 35.34
CA ASP A 119 -31.51 4.31 33.89
C ASP A 119 -30.43 5.32 33.43
N LYS A 120 -30.15 6.37 34.20
CA LYS A 120 -29.05 7.32 33.92
C LYS A 120 -27.69 6.63 34.01
N LEU A 121 -27.46 5.84 35.05
CA LEU A 121 -26.22 5.09 35.25
C LEU A 121 -25.98 4.11 34.10
N ARG A 122 -27.00 3.37 33.68
CA ARG A 122 -26.90 2.45 32.53
C ARG A 122 -26.51 3.16 31.25
N LYS A 123 -27.11 4.32 30.97
CA LYS A 123 -26.76 5.12 29.79
C LYS A 123 -25.32 5.60 29.85
N ALA A 124 -24.90 6.15 31.00
CA ALA A 124 -23.53 6.60 31.19
C ALA A 124 -22.52 5.46 30.99
N ILE A 125 -22.77 4.28 31.56
CA ILE A 125 -21.91 3.10 31.37
C ILE A 125 -21.84 2.70 29.89
N GLN A 126 -22.98 2.67 29.19
CA GLN A 126 -23.00 2.30 27.77
C GLN A 126 -22.26 3.31 26.90
N ASP A 127 -22.38 4.60 27.19
CA ASP A 127 -21.69 5.65 26.44
C ASP A 127 -20.18 5.63 26.72
N ASP A 128 -19.76 5.41 27.97
CA ASP A 128 -18.35 5.22 28.34
C ASP A 128 -17.74 3.98 27.66
N GLU A 129 -18.44 2.84 27.65
CA GLU A 129 -18.00 1.62 26.97
C GLU A 129 -17.86 1.83 25.46
N ARG A 130 -18.80 2.55 24.84
CA ARG A 130 -18.73 2.90 23.41
C ARG A 130 -17.55 3.79 23.10
N GLU A 131 -17.29 4.78 23.94
CA GLU A 131 -16.19 5.72 23.75
C GLU A 131 -14.84 5.02 23.94
N LYS A 132 -14.72 4.16 24.96
CA LYS A 132 -13.55 3.32 25.16
C LYS A 132 -13.28 2.40 23.95
N MET A 133 -14.31 1.73 23.43
CA MET A 133 -14.18 0.90 22.23
C MET A 133 -13.75 1.69 20.99
N LYS A 134 -14.24 2.92 20.81
CA LYS A 134 -13.79 3.79 19.71
C LYS A 134 -12.33 4.16 19.86
N GLN A 135 -11.90 4.53 21.07
CA GLN A 135 -10.51 4.88 21.36
C GLN A 135 -9.57 3.69 21.15
N GLU A 136 -9.92 2.51 21.66
CA GLU A 136 -9.16 1.27 21.47
C GLU A 136 -9.06 0.90 19.99
N ARG A 137 -10.16 1.02 19.23
CA ARG A 137 -10.15 0.78 17.78
C ARG A 137 -9.27 1.78 17.03
N ALA A 138 -9.34 3.07 17.39
CA ALA A 138 -8.52 4.10 16.76
C ALA A 138 -7.03 3.87 17.06
N ALA A 139 -6.69 3.54 18.30
CA ALA A 139 -5.32 3.21 18.70
C ALA A 139 -4.80 1.98 17.94
N TYR A 140 -5.59 0.91 17.86
CA TYR A 140 -5.22 -0.31 17.12
C TYR A 140 -4.97 -0.02 15.63
N LEU A 141 -5.87 0.74 14.99
CA LEU A 141 -5.70 1.11 13.58
C LEU A 141 -4.46 1.99 13.36
N GLN A 142 -4.16 2.90 14.30
CA GLN A 142 -2.97 3.73 14.23
C GLN A 142 -1.70 2.88 14.35
N THR A 143 -1.64 1.96 15.31
CA THR A 143 -0.51 1.03 15.46
C THR A 143 -0.33 0.16 14.22
N ALA A 144 -1.40 -0.41 13.67
CA ALA A 144 -1.34 -1.20 12.44
C ALA A 144 -0.83 -0.38 11.24
N LEU A 145 -1.28 0.88 11.10
CA LEU A 145 -0.79 1.79 10.06
C LEU A 145 0.69 2.12 10.22
N ASP A 146 1.15 2.34 11.45
CA ASP A 146 2.56 2.66 11.71
C ASP A 146 3.46 1.43 11.50
N GLU A 147 2.99 0.22 11.83
CA GLU A 147 3.68 -1.04 11.50
C GLU A 147 3.81 -1.24 9.98
N GLU A 148 2.74 -1.03 9.21
CA GLU A 148 2.79 -1.13 7.75
C GLU A 148 3.71 -0.06 7.13
N ARG A 149 3.70 1.18 7.65
CA ARG A 149 4.64 2.22 7.23
C ARG A 149 6.08 1.83 7.49
N GLN A 150 6.38 1.23 8.65
CA GLN A 150 7.72 0.75 8.96
C GLN A 150 8.14 -0.38 8.03
N ARG A 151 7.24 -1.32 7.70
CA ARG A 151 7.51 -2.39 6.73
C ARG A 151 7.84 -1.83 5.36
N PHE A 152 7.04 -0.88 4.85
CA PHE A 152 7.32 -0.24 3.56
C PHE A 152 8.64 0.53 3.56
N GLN A 153 8.99 1.19 4.67
CA GLN A 153 10.28 1.88 4.79
C GLN A 153 11.45 0.88 4.76
N GLN A 154 11.35 -0.23 5.49
CA GLN A 154 12.37 -1.28 5.47
C GLN A 154 12.50 -1.91 4.08
N GLU A 155 11.40 -2.25 3.42
CA GLU A 155 11.41 -2.81 2.07
C GLU A 155 12.04 -1.84 1.05
N ALA A 156 11.72 -0.54 1.15
CA ALA A 156 12.33 0.47 0.31
C ALA A 156 13.84 0.65 0.58
N GLU A 157 14.28 0.54 1.83
CA GLU A 157 15.71 0.57 2.20
C GLU A 157 16.44 -0.67 1.68
N ASP A 158 15.86 -1.85 1.83
CA ASP A 158 16.40 -3.11 1.32
C ASP A 158 16.54 -3.09 -0.20
N ASP A 159 15.52 -2.61 -0.90
CA ASP A 159 15.56 -2.48 -2.36
C ASP A 159 16.57 -1.43 -2.82
N LYS A 160 16.68 -0.30 -2.09
CA LYS A 160 17.74 0.68 -2.35
C LYS A 160 19.13 0.07 -2.19
N GLN A 161 19.34 -0.77 -1.18
CA GLN A 161 20.61 -1.47 -0.98
C GLN A 161 20.87 -2.49 -2.10
N ARG A 162 19.86 -3.27 -2.50
CA ARG A 162 19.96 -4.22 -3.63
C ARG A 162 20.31 -3.51 -4.93
N LEU A 163 19.64 -2.41 -5.24
CA LEU A 163 19.90 -1.60 -6.43
C LEU A 163 21.31 -1.01 -6.40
N LYS A 164 21.78 -0.55 -5.24
CA LYS A 164 23.13 -0.05 -5.07
C LYS A 164 24.18 -1.14 -5.35
N LEU A 165 24.00 -2.34 -4.80
CA LEU A 165 24.89 -3.47 -5.05
C LEU A 165 24.88 -3.90 -6.53
N ALA A 166 23.71 -3.90 -7.17
CA ALA A 166 23.59 -4.18 -8.59
C ALA A 166 24.31 -3.12 -9.44
N LEU A 167 24.17 -1.84 -9.08
CA LEU A 167 24.86 -0.73 -9.73
C LEU A 167 26.38 -0.86 -9.59
N ASP A 168 26.88 -1.08 -8.38
CA ASP A 168 28.31 -1.26 -8.12
C ASP A 168 28.88 -2.43 -8.95
N ALA A 169 28.15 -3.55 -9.02
CA ALA A 169 28.52 -4.68 -9.86
C ALA A 169 28.50 -4.37 -11.37
N THR A 170 27.61 -3.50 -11.85
CA THR A 170 27.62 -3.04 -13.24
C THR A 170 28.79 -2.12 -13.54
N VAL A 171 29.11 -1.19 -12.63
CA VAL A 171 30.26 -0.29 -12.76
C VAL A 171 31.57 -1.09 -12.83
N ASP A 172 31.72 -2.11 -11.99
CA ASP A 172 32.90 -2.98 -12.03
C ASP A 172 33.02 -3.76 -13.35
N LYS A 173 31.90 -4.21 -13.92
CA LYS A 173 31.88 -4.87 -15.23
C LYS A 173 32.22 -3.90 -16.36
N GLU A 174 31.66 -2.69 -16.34
CA GLU A 174 31.96 -1.65 -17.32
C GLU A 174 33.44 -1.27 -17.28
N LYS A 175 34.03 -1.13 -16.09
CA LYS A 175 35.46 -0.87 -15.93
C LYS A 175 36.32 -1.98 -16.54
N LYS A 176 36.01 -3.25 -16.26
CA LYS A 176 36.74 -4.39 -16.85
C LYS A 176 36.61 -4.44 -18.37
N LEU A 177 35.42 -4.15 -18.91
CA LEU A 177 35.22 -4.08 -20.35
C LEU A 177 36.00 -2.91 -20.98
N ALA A 178 36.06 -1.75 -20.33
CA ALA A 178 36.85 -0.63 -20.78
C ALA A 178 38.35 -0.95 -20.82
N GLU A 179 38.88 -1.58 -19.77
CA GLU A 179 40.28 -2.06 -19.70
C GLU A 179 40.57 -3.08 -20.82
N GLU A 180 39.66 -4.02 -21.08
CA GLU A 180 39.82 -5.00 -22.16
C GLU A 180 39.79 -4.34 -23.55
N VAL A 181 38.91 -3.35 -23.78
CA VAL A 181 38.89 -2.58 -25.03
C VAL A 181 40.19 -1.81 -25.23
N GLU A 182 40.75 -1.22 -24.18
CA GLU A 182 42.05 -0.53 -24.25
C GLU A 182 43.19 -1.51 -24.58
N ASN A 183 43.22 -2.67 -23.92
CA ASN A 183 44.18 -3.73 -24.21
C ASN A 183 44.10 -4.23 -25.66
N GLN A 184 42.88 -4.41 -26.18
CA GLN A 184 42.68 -4.82 -27.57
C GLN A 184 43.12 -3.74 -28.56
N ARG A 185 42.87 -2.46 -28.26
CA ARG A 185 43.36 -1.34 -29.08
C ARG A 185 44.89 -1.27 -29.08
N ALA A 186 45.54 -1.47 -27.94
CA ALA A 186 46.99 -1.50 -27.84
C ALA A 186 47.59 -2.64 -28.68
N LYS A 187 47.06 -3.87 -28.55
CA LYS A 187 47.48 -5.02 -29.37
C LYS A 187 47.27 -4.77 -30.87
N ALA A 188 46.13 -4.19 -31.26
CA ALA A 188 45.85 -3.87 -32.66
C ALA A 188 46.85 -2.83 -33.21
N LEU A 189 47.23 -1.84 -32.40
CA LEU A 189 48.24 -0.85 -32.77
C LEU A 189 49.62 -1.49 -32.95
N GLU A 190 50.04 -2.37 -32.03
CA GLU A 190 51.30 -3.11 -32.14
C GLU A 190 51.34 -3.97 -33.41
N PHE A 191 50.27 -4.73 -33.70
CA PHE A 191 50.18 -5.51 -34.93
C PHE A 191 50.23 -4.63 -36.19
N GLN A 192 49.57 -3.47 -36.17
CA GLN A 192 49.60 -2.53 -37.27
C GLN A 192 51.03 -1.99 -37.50
N GLN A 193 51.76 -1.67 -36.43
CA GLN A 193 53.16 -1.23 -36.50
C GLN A 193 54.07 -2.33 -37.07
N GLN A 194 53.94 -3.57 -36.59
CA GLN A 194 54.69 -4.71 -37.10
C GLN A 194 54.41 -4.96 -38.59
N LEU A 195 53.14 -4.92 -38.99
CA LEU A 195 52.75 -5.09 -40.39
C LEU A 195 53.32 -3.97 -41.27
N HIS A 196 53.31 -2.74 -40.79
CA HIS A 196 53.93 -1.61 -41.50
C HIS A 196 55.45 -1.82 -41.66
N GLN A 197 56.15 -2.24 -40.61
CA GLN A 197 57.57 -2.55 -40.67
C GLN A 197 57.87 -3.67 -41.68
N MET A 198 57.13 -4.78 -41.61
CA MET A 198 57.26 -5.89 -42.56
C MET A 198 57.02 -5.44 -44.01
N GLN A 199 56.07 -4.52 -44.24
CA GLN A 199 55.83 -3.96 -45.57
C GLN A 199 57.01 -3.11 -46.06
N LEU A 200 57.64 -2.32 -45.18
CA LEU A 200 58.84 -1.54 -45.51
C LEU A 200 60.01 -2.47 -45.85
N GLU A 201 60.28 -3.46 -45.00
CA GLU A 201 61.33 -4.46 -45.22
C GLU A 201 61.12 -5.24 -46.53
N HIS A 202 59.89 -5.68 -46.80
CA HIS A 202 59.56 -6.34 -48.06
C HIS A 202 59.72 -5.41 -49.28
N ALA A 203 59.37 -4.13 -49.16
CA ALA A 203 59.56 -3.15 -50.23
C ALA A 203 61.04 -2.89 -50.51
N GLU A 204 61.86 -2.79 -49.47
CA GLU A 204 63.33 -2.67 -49.57
C GLU A 204 63.94 -3.90 -50.21
N TRP A 205 63.63 -5.09 -49.69
CA TRP A 205 64.08 -6.36 -50.26
C TRP A 205 63.73 -6.49 -51.74
N LYS A 206 62.50 -6.11 -52.12
CA LYS A 206 62.06 -6.11 -53.53
C LYS A 206 62.86 -5.13 -54.39
N ARG A 207 63.17 -3.93 -53.88
CA ARG A 207 64.02 -2.95 -54.60
C ARG A 207 65.44 -3.48 -54.77
N GLU A 208 66.06 -3.99 -53.70
CA GLU A 208 67.41 -4.54 -53.73
C GLU A 208 67.53 -5.73 -54.67
N THR A 209 66.59 -6.68 -54.59
CA THR A 209 66.55 -7.86 -55.45
C THR A 209 66.36 -7.45 -56.91
N LYS A 210 65.45 -6.52 -57.20
CA LYS A 210 65.28 -5.97 -58.56
C LYS A 210 66.57 -5.33 -59.06
N HIS A 211 67.24 -4.55 -58.22
CA HIS A 211 68.47 -3.87 -58.60
C HIS A 211 69.61 -4.88 -58.88
N LYS A 212 69.77 -5.89 -58.02
CA LYS A 212 70.73 -6.98 -58.20
C LYS A 212 70.48 -7.76 -59.49
N LEU A 213 69.23 -8.16 -59.75
CA LEU A 213 68.84 -8.85 -60.99
C LEU A 213 69.10 -7.99 -62.22
N THR A 214 68.77 -6.69 -62.17
CA THR A 214 69.02 -5.76 -63.28
C THR A 214 70.52 -5.65 -63.58
N ARG A 215 71.37 -5.54 -62.54
CA ARG A 215 72.83 -5.52 -62.71
C ARG A 215 73.35 -6.83 -63.31
N MET A 216 72.90 -7.98 -62.80
CA MET A 216 73.31 -9.29 -63.31
C MET A 216 72.91 -9.49 -64.78
N VAL A 217 71.67 -9.11 -65.15
CA VAL A 217 71.20 -9.18 -66.54
C VAL A 217 71.99 -8.24 -67.44
N ALA A 218 72.32 -7.03 -66.98
CA ALA A 218 73.16 -6.11 -67.74
C ALA A 218 74.58 -6.66 -67.96
N ALA A 219 75.18 -7.26 -66.93
CA ALA A 219 76.49 -7.91 -67.03
C ALA A 219 76.47 -9.09 -68.01
N LEU A 220 75.50 -10.01 -67.88
CA LEU A 220 75.33 -11.14 -68.81
C LEU A 220 75.11 -10.66 -70.25
N LYS A 221 74.33 -9.60 -70.45
CA LYS A 221 74.12 -9.01 -71.77
C LYS A 221 75.43 -8.46 -72.34
N GLN A 222 76.26 -7.81 -71.51
CA GLN A 222 77.55 -7.28 -71.93
C GLN A 222 78.53 -8.41 -72.30
N GLU A 223 78.62 -9.45 -71.47
CA GLU A 223 79.43 -10.65 -71.74
C GLU A 223 79.00 -11.32 -73.03
N PHE A 224 77.69 -11.54 -73.24
CA PHE A 224 77.17 -12.11 -74.48
C PHE A 224 77.49 -11.27 -75.72
N MET A 225 77.37 -9.94 -75.63
CA MET A 225 77.74 -9.05 -76.74
C MET A 225 79.25 -9.08 -77.03
N GLN A 226 80.09 -9.20 -75.99
CA GLN A 226 81.53 -9.37 -76.15
C GLN A 226 81.87 -10.71 -76.83
N GLU A 227 81.30 -11.82 -76.37
CA GLU A 227 81.48 -13.13 -77.00
C GLU A 227 81.02 -13.14 -78.46
N GLN A 228 79.89 -12.49 -78.76
CA GLN A 228 79.40 -12.35 -80.12
C GLN A 228 80.37 -11.55 -81.00
N GLN A 229 80.93 -10.46 -80.48
CA GLN A 229 81.92 -9.65 -81.20
C GLN A 229 83.21 -10.43 -81.43
N GLU A 230 83.73 -11.13 -80.42
CA GLU A 230 84.91 -11.98 -80.56
C GLU A 230 84.70 -13.10 -81.58
N LEU A 231 83.50 -13.69 -81.60
CA LEU A 231 83.15 -14.70 -82.59
C LEU A 231 83.08 -14.11 -84.00
N GLN A 232 82.51 -12.91 -84.15
CA GLN A 232 82.48 -12.18 -85.41
C GLN A 232 83.89 -11.84 -85.91
N ASP A 233 84.76 -11.34 -85.02
CA ASP A 233 86.15 -11.02 -85.37
C ASP A 233 86.92 -12.29 -85.81
N LYS A 234 86.72 -13.42 -85.11
CA LYS A 234 87.29 -14.73 -85.51
C LYS A 234 86.74 -15.20 -86.86
N TYR A 235 85.45 -15.02 -87.11
CA TYR A 235 84.82 -15.35 -88.39
C TYR A 235 85.41 -14.50 -89.52
N ASP A 236 85.47 -13.19 -89.35
CA ASP A 236 86.02 -12.25 -90.33
C ASP A 236 87.49 -12.55 -90.62
N TYR A 237 88.27 -12.89 -89.59
CA TYR A 237 89.65 -13.36 -89.75
C TYR A 237 89.75 -14.64 -90.58
N ALA A 238 88.89 -15.64 -90.30
CA ALA A 238 88.86 -16.89 -91.06
C ALA A 238 88.45 -16.64 -92.53
N VAL A 239 87.49 -15.74 -92.78
CA VAL A 239 87.08 -15.32 -94.12
C VAL A 239 88.25 -14.64 -94.86
N CYS A 240 89.01 -13.77 -94.20
CA CYS A 240 90.21 -13.16 -94.77
C CYS A 240 91.27 -14.21 -95.15
N LEU A 241 91.54 -15.18 -94.27
CA LEU A 241 92.46 -16.28 -94.59
C LEU A 241 91.97 -17.12 -95.78
N LEU A 242 90.67 -17.42 -95.84
CA LEU A 242 90.08 -18.15 -96.97
C LEU A 242 90.16 -17.34 -98.28
N ARG A 243 89.95 -16.02 -98.23
CA ARG A 243 90.14 -15.13 -99.39
C ARG A 243 91.60 -15.13 -99.83
N ASN A 244 92.54 -14.96 -98.91
CA ASN A 244 93.97 -14.99 -99.22
C ASN A 244 94.36 -16.34 -99.84
N ALA A 245 93.92 -17.45 -99.26
CA ALA A 245 94.17 -18.79 -99.83
C ALA A 245 93.55 -18.96 -101.22
N ARG A 246 92.34 -18.41 -101.47
CA ARG A 246 91.71 -18.40 -102.79
C ARG A 246 92.53 -17.59 -103.80
N ASP A 247 92.99 -16.41 -103.40
CA ASP A 247 93.76 -15.51 -104.27
C ASP A 247 95.16 -16.08 -104.54
N ASP A 248 95.80 -16.73 -103.55
CA ASP A 248 97.05 -17.49 -103.70
C ASP A 248 96.88 -18.68 -104.66
N LEU A 249 95.77 -19.44 -104.54
CA LEU A 249 95.43 -20.49 -105.51
C LEU A 249 95.23 -19.92 -106.92
N GLY A 250 94.61 -18.75 -107.05
CA GLY A 250 94.46 -18.05 -108.33
C GLY A 250 95.80 -17.61 -108.93
N ALA A 251 96.70 -17.07 -108.10
CA ALA A 251 98.05 -16.69 -108.49
C ALA A 251 98.90 -17.90 -108.88
N LEU A 252 98.83 -19.00 -108.12
CA LEU A 252 99.48 -20.26 -108.44
C LEU A 252 98.92 -20.89 -109.71
N GLY A 253 97.60 -20.84 -109.92
CA GLY A 253 96.95 -21.27 -111.16
C GLY A 253 97.46 -20.49 -112.37
N SER A 254 97.46 -19.15 -112.28
CA SER A 254 97.97 -18.28 -113.35
C SER A 254 99.46 -18.55 -113.65
N ARG A 255 100.26 -18.82 -112.61
CA ARG A 255 101.68 -19.15 -112.76
C ARG A 255 101.90 -20.54 -113.34
N ASN A 256 101.01 -21.50 -113.04
CA ASN A 256 101.04 -22.82 -113.65
C ASN A 256 100.65 -22.73 -115.13
N ASP A 257 99.64 -21.92 -115.49
CA ASP A 257 99.29 -21.65 -116.89
C ASP A 257 100.45 -20.99 -117.66
N GLU A 258 101.19 -20.06 -117.03
CA GLU A 258 102.41 -19.47 -117.60
C GLU A 258 103.53 -20.49 -117.78
N LEU A 259 103.72 -21.39 -116.80
CA LEU A 259 104.71 -22.46 -116.88
C LEU A 259 104.32 -23.50 -117.94
N GLU A 260 103.06 -23.87 -118.05
CA GLU A 260 102.53 -24.75 -119.10
C GLU A 260 102.70 -24.11 -120.48
N LYS A 261 102.44 -22.81 -120.63
CA LYS A 261 102.76 -22.07 -121.86
C LYS A 261 104.24 -22.12 -122.19
N ARG A 262 105.12 -21.84 -121.23
CA ARG A 262 106.58 -21.91 -121.43
C ARG A 262 107.06 -23.32 -121.77
N LEU A 263 106.44 -24.35 -121.18
CA LEU A 263 106.74 -25.75 -121.47
C LEU A 263 106.25 -26.13 -122.88
N HIS A 264 105.08 -25.64 -123.29
CA HIS A 264 104.55 -25.79 -124.64
C HIS A 264 105.46 -25.09 -125.67
N ASP A 265 105.92 -23.87 -125.38
CA ASP A 265 106.86 -23.12 -126.22
C ASP A 265 108.22 -23.83 -126.33
N MET A 266 108.71 -24.46 -125.25
CA MET A 266 109.90 -25.32 -125.25
C MET A 266 109.71 -26.58 -126.10
N ILE A 267 108.54 -27.22 -126.04
CA ILE A 267 108.21 -28.42 -126.83
C ILE A 267 108.02 -28.09 -128.31
N VAL A 268 107.54 -26.90 -128.65
CA VAL A 268 107.41 -26.44 -130.05
C VAL A 268 108.79 -26.14 -130.66
N TRP A 269 109.73 -25.58 -129.88
CA TRP A 269 111.10 -25.36 -130.33
C TRP A 269 111.88 -26.66 -130.60
N ASP A 270 111.63 -27.74 -129.84
CA ASP A 270 112.30 -29.03 -129.99
C ASP A 270 111.79 -29.87 -131.20
N LYS A 271 110.80 -29.37 -131.95
CA LYS A 271 110.31 -29.96 -133.22
C LYS A 271 110.86 -29.31 -134.48
N THR A 272 111.74 -28.31 -134.35
CA THR A 272 112.34 -27.59 -135.49
C THR A 272 113.87 -27.69 -135.53
N TRP A 273 114.40 -28.84 -135.10
CA TRP A 273 115.68 -29.35 -135.63
C TRP A 273 115.66 -29.44 -137.15
#